data_AF-A0ABD2PFP6-F1
#
_entry.id   AF-A0ABD2PFP6-F1
#
_cell.length_a   1.000
_cell.length_b   1.000
_cell.length_c   1.000
_cell.angle_alpha   90.00
_cell.angle_beta   90.00
_cell.angle_gamma   90.00
#
_symmetry.space_group_name_H-M   'P 1'
#
loop_
_entity.id
_entity.type
_entity.pdbx_description
1 polymer ?
#
loop_
_entity_poly.entity_id
_entity_poly.type
_entity_poly.pdbx_seq_one_letter_code
_entity_poly.pdbx_strand_id
1 'polypeptide(L)'
;MGNYPNAVLIDDYIVERTSRAFNSKYPELPQMHHKFAKLRRNFNATPRKRLNSVLGDENTRMNIIGYFAAYLRTSIRAVSIKFGISYSTIQEILAQHNFHPYSFIRLQKLVDTDLDRRFSYKNARTSKHSETYMDRRSKIYTRWHFYENNLNANLQNLNDVEDFIDGLSLVPALETLWFQMDGATSHDTRTHNGQMKNNFKVRWCGNRGPWIWPPRSLDFTPLDIYWWGRVKESDSDNKYGIAFSRSAGY
;
A
#
# COMPACT_ATOMS: atom_id res chain seq x y z
N MET A 1 9.79 -32.13 60.24
CA MET A 1 10.16 -32.08 58.81
C MET A 1 10.16 -30.62 58.40
N GLY A 2 11.34 -30.01 58.22
CA GLY A 2 11.47 -28.58 57.91
C GLY A 2 10.99 -28.28 56.50
N ASN A 3 10.03 -27.38 56.38
CA ASN A 3 9.52 -26.87 55.11
C ASN A 3 10.64 -26.04 54.45
N TYR A 4 11.36 -26.61 53.48
CA TYR A 4 12.32 -25.84 52.70
C TYR A 4 11.55 -24.79 51.89
N PRO A 5 11.89 -23.49 52.00
CA PRO A 5 11.20 -22.46 51.23
C PRO A 5 11.38 -22.73 49.73
N ASN A 6 10.28 -22.59 49.01
CA ASN A 6 10.18 -22.78 47.56
C ASN A 6 11.29 -21.99 46.85
N ALA A 7 11.98 -22.58 45.86
CA ALA A 7 13.16 -21.98 45.21
C ALA A 7 12.91 -20.56 44.66
N VAL A 8 11.67 -20.28 44.26
CA VAL A 8 11.21 -18.95 43.82
C VAL A 8 11.27 -17.91 44.95
N LEU A 9 10.90 -18.29 46.19
CA LEU A 9 10.94 -17.40 47.36
C LEU A 9 12.38 -17.07 47.78
N ILE A 10 13.31 -18.01 47.59
CA ILE A 10 14.74 -17.80 47.87
C ILE A 10 15.34 -16.83 46.83
N ASP A 11 14.96 -16.97 45.56
CA ASP A 11 15.45 -16.12 44.48
C ASP A 11 15.00 -14.65 44.63
N ASP A 12 13.73 -14.43 44.96
CA ASP A 12 13.20 -13.09 45.19
C ASP A 12 13.84 -12.44 46.42
N TYR A 13 14.07 -13.21 47.48
CA TYR A 13 14.78 -12.75 48.68
C TYR A 13 16.22 -12.28 48.38
N ILE A 14 16.95 -12.99 47.53
CA ILE A 14 18.32 -12.61 47.15
C ILE A 14 18.33 -11.28 46.39
N VAL A 15 17.43 -11.11 45.42
CA VAL A 15 17.30 -9.87 44.63
C VAL A 15 16.91 -8.69 45.52
N GLU A 16 15.95 -8.89 46.41
CA GLU A 16 15.48 -7.86 47.34
C GLU A 16 16.58 -7.43 48.31
N ARG A 17 17.27 -8.40 48.93
CA ARG A 17 18.37 -8.15 49.87
C ARG A 17 19.54 -7.43 49.21
N THR A 18 19.97 -7.88 48.02
CA THR A 18 21.07 -7.24 47.28
C THR A 18 20.70 -5.83 46.82
N SER A 19 19.48 -5.63 46.34
CA SER A 19 18.99 -4.31 45.93
C SER A 19 18.97 -3.33 47.12
N ARG A 20 18.46 -3.77 48.29
CA ARG A 20 18.44 -2.95 49.51
C ARG A 20 19.84 -2.57 49.97
N ALA A 21 20.77 -3.53 50.01
CA ALA A 21 22.15 -3.27 50.39
C ALA A 21 22.84 -2.28 49.44
N PHE A 22 22.59 -2.40 48.12
CA PHE A 22 23.13 -1.48 47.13
C PHE A 22 22.55 -0.07 47.29
N ASN A 23 21.22 0.05 47.36
CA ASN A 23 20.53 1.34 47.48
C ASN A 23 20.86 2.05 48.80
N SER A 24 21.08 1.32 49.89
CA SER A 24 21.51 1.88 51.18
C SER A 24 22.93 2.42 51.13
N LYS A 25 23.79 1.84 50.28
CA LYS A 25 25.19 2.25 50.11
C LYS A 25 25.34 3.43 49.15
N TYR A 26 24.42 3.56 48.19
CA TYR A 26 24.41 4.60 47.16
C TYR A 26 23.04 5.29 47.07
N PRO A 27 22.64 6.06 48.10
CA PRO A 27 21.32 6.70 48.17
C PRO A 27 21.10 7.79 47.10
N GLU A 28 22.18 8.35 46.55
CA GLU A 28 22.16 9.35 45.49
C GLU A 28 21.77 8.78 44.12
N LEU A 29 21.80 7.45 43.96
CA LEU A 29 21.48 6.79 42.71
C LEU A 29 19.99 6.35 42.65
N PRO A 30 19.40 6.26 41.44
CA PRO A 30 18.06 5.72 41.29
C PRO A 30 17.96 4.28 41.82
N GLN A 31 16.82 3.96 42.44
CA GLN A 31 16.53 2.64 43.01
C GLN A 31 16.78 1.51 41.99
N MET A 32 17.75 0.63 42.29
CA MET A 32 18.28 -0.35 41.33
C MET A 32 17.56 -1.70 41.32
N HIS A 33 16.44 -1.86 42.02
CA HIS A 33 15.75 -3.16 42.18
C HIS A 33 15.48 -3.88 40.85
N HIS A 34 14.98 -3.14 39.84
CA HIS A 34 14.70 -3.72 38.53
C HIS A 34 15.95 -4.24 37.80
N LYS A 35 17.12 -3.62 38.04
CA LYS A 35 18.38 -4.01 37.39
C LYS A 35 18.93 -5.31 37.98
N PHE A 36 18.87 -5.48 39.29
CA PHE A 36 19.26 -6.74 39.94
C PHE A 36 18.34 -7.89 39.53
N ALA A 37 17.03 -7.65 39.46
CA ALA A 37 16.08 -8.63 38.92
C ALA A 37 16.38 -9.01 37.46
N LYS A 38 16.79 -8.03 36.62
CA LYS A 38 17.20 -8.28 35.22
C LYS A 38 18.51 -9.06 35.12
N LEU A 39 19.52 -8.73 35.93
CA LEU A 39 20.78 -9.44 36.00
C LEU A 39 20.57 -10.91 36.37
N ARG A 40 19.77 -11.19 37.41
CA ARG A 40 19.45 -12.56 37.83
C ARG A 40 18.79 -13.37 36.72
N ARG A 41 17.80 -12.79 36.02
CA ARG A 41 17.17 -13.43 34.86
C ARG A 41 18.18 -13.75 33.75
N ASN A 42 19.13 -12.85 33.50
CA ASN A 42 20.17 -13.06 32.50
C ASN A 42 21.21 -14.13 32.92
N PHE A 43 21.52 -14.24 34.21
CA PHE A 43 22.40 -15.29 34.73
C PHE A 43 21.82 -16.69 34.58
N ASN A 44 20.50 -16.84 34.76
CA ASN A 44 19.81 -18.11 34.60
C ASN A 44 19.36 -18.40 33.15
N ALA A 45 19.54 -17.44 32.23
CA ALA A 45 19.21 -17.62 30.83
C ALA A 45 20.32 -18.42 30.11
N THR A 46 19.94 -19.35 29.25
CA THR A 46 20.90 -20.00 28.34
C THR A 46 21.58 -18.94 27.47
N PRO A 47 22.91 -19.00 27.28
CA PRO A 47 23.62 -18.08 26.39
C PRO A 47 22.97 -18.07 25.01
N ARG A 48 22.71 -16.88 24.46
CA ARG A 48 22.27 -16.78 23.07
C ARG A 48 23.35 -17.41 22.19
N LYS A 49 22.99 -18.42 21.39
CA LYS A 49 23.88 -18.94 20.35
C LYS A 49 24.26 -17.77 19.43
N ARG A 50 25.56 -17.55 19.24
CA ARG A 50 26.04 -16.58 18.24
C ARG A 50 25.73 -17.15 16.86
N LEU A 51 25.02 -16.38 16.05
CA LEU A 51 24.82 -16.70 14.64
C LEU A 51 26.11 -16.41 13.86
N ASN A 52 26.38 -17.18 12.82
CA ASN A 52 27.58 -17.02 12.00
C ASN A 52 27.45 -15.79 11.08
N SER A 53 28.58 -15.10 10.86
CA SER A 53 28.74 -14.14 9.76
C SER A 53 29.29 -14.86 8.54
N VAL A 54 28.76 -14.55 7.35
CA VAL A 54 29.04 -15.28 6.11
C VAL A 54 29.41 -14.34 4.95
N LEU A 55 29.81 -13.10 5.25
CA LEU A 55 30.11 -12.07 4.24
C LEU A 55 31.19 -12.50 3.22
N GLY A 56 32.09 -13.42 3.58
CA GLY A 56 33.14 -13.92 2.68
C GLY A 56 32.77 -15.14 1.82
N ASP A 57 31.72 -15.89 2.14
CA ASP A 57 31.37 -17.13 1.41
C ASP A 57 30.32 -16.86 0.33
N GLU A 58 30.78 -16.87 -0.92
CA GLU A 58 29.96 -16.61 -2.11
C GLU A 58 28.86 -17.67 -2.31
N ASN A 59 29.14 -18.94 -2.02
CA ASN A 59 28.19 -20.01 -2.26
C ASN A 59 26.97 -19.87 -1.35
N THR A 60 27.21 -19.54 -0.07
CA THR A 60 26.10 -19.28 0.87
C THR A 60 25.34 -18.00 0.53
N ARG A 61 26.02 -16.95 0.06
CA ARG A 61 25.36 -15.72 -0.43
C ARG A 61 24.41 -16.03 -1.59
N MET A 62 24.86 -16.79 -2.59
CA MET A 62 24.03 -17.19 -3.73
C MET A 62 22.86 -18.09 -3.31
N ASN A 63 23.03 -18.97 -2.33
CA ASN A 63 21.95 -19.79 -1.79
C ASN A 63 20.85 -18.94 -1.12
N ILE A 64 21.23 -17.91 -0.37
CA ILE A 64 20.27 -16.98 0.27
C ILE A 64 19.49 -16.22 -0.81
N ILE A 65 20.19 -15.70 -1.83
CA ILE A 65 19.57 -14.95 -2.92
C ILE A 65 18.61 -15.84 -3.72
N GLY A 66 19.05 -17.03 -4.11
CA GLY A 66 18.22 -18.02 -4.79
C GLY A 66 16.97 -18.39 -3.98
N TYR A 67 17.10 -18.44 -2.65
CA TYR A 67 15.97 -18.67 -1.76
C TYR A 67 14.93 -17.54 -1.81
N PHE A 68 15.37 -16.29 -1.76
CA PHE A 68 14.46 -15.14 -1.89
C PHE A 68 13.82 -15.05 -3.27
N ALA A 69 14.54 -15.42 -4.33
CA ALA A 69 14.00 -15.50 -5.68
C ALA A 69 12.90 -16.57 -5.82
N ALA A 70 13.07 -17.73 -5.19
CA ALA A 70 12.06 -18.80 -5.21
C ALA A 70 10.86 -18.51 -4.29
N TYR A 71 11.09 -17.80 -3.17
CA TYR A 71 10.08 -17.57 -2.13
C TYR A 71 9.97 -16.10 -1.75
N LEU A 72 9.42 -15.29 -2.66
CA LEU A 72 9.27 -13.83 -2.56
C LEU A 72 8.50 -13.32 -1.32
N ARG A 73 7.77 -14.21 -0.61
CA ARG A 73 7.00 -13.89 0.60
C ARG A 73 7.75 -14.16 1.90
N THR A 74 8.96 -14.71 1.84
CA THR A 74 9.72 -15.07 3.02
C THR A 74 10.28 -13.83 3.72
N SER A 75 10.26 -13.85 5.05
CA SER A 75 10.89 -12.78 5.83
C SER A 75 12.37 -13.08 6.06
N ILE A 76 13.18 -12.03 6.18
CA ILE A 76 14.59 -12.13 6.57
C ILE A 76 14.75 -12.92 7.89
N ARG A 77 13.81 -12.78 8.83
CA ARG A 77 13.81 -13.55 10.09
C ARG A 77 13.65 -15.05 9.86
N ALA A 78 12.74 -15.45 8.97
CA ALA A 78 12.54 -16.87 8.64
C ALA A 78 13.79 -17.46 7.98
N VAL A 79 14.42 -16.71 7.06
CA VAL A 79 15.67 -17.12 6.40
C VAL A 79 16.83 -17.18 7.39
N SER A 80 16.91 -16.23 8.32
CA SER A 80 17.91 -16.22 9.39
C SER A 80 17.87 -17.49 10.24
N ILE A 81 16.67 -17.91 10.66
CA ILE A 81 16.47 -19.15 11.42
C ILE A 81 16.83 -20.37 10.56
N LYS A 82 16.38 -20.40 9.30
CA LYS A 82 16.58 -21.53 8.38
C LYS A 82 18.06 -21.78 8.04
N PHE A 83 18.80 -20.72 7.74
CA PHE A 83 20.20 -20.81 7.34
C PHE A 83 21.17 -20.70 8.54
N GLY A 84 20.67 -20.36 9.74
CA GLY A 84 21.53 -20.13 10.92
C GLY A 84 22.43 -18.90 10.80
N ILE A 85 22.03 -17.92 9.98
CA ILE A 85 22.80 -16.71 9.68
C ILE A 85 22.15 -15.52 10.35
N SER A 86 22.97 -14.54 10.75
CA SER A 86 22.44 -13.32 11.39
C SER A 86 21.49 -12.55 10.47
N TYR A 87 20.44 -11.96 11.05
CA TYR A 87 19.50 -11.10 10.32
C TYR A 87 20.21 -9.96 9.58
N SER A 88 21.17 -9.31 10.24
CA SER A 88 21.94 -8.19 9.67
C SER A 88 22.78 -8.62 8.48
N THR A 89 23.44 -9.79 8.56
CA THR A 89 24.20 -10.34 7.43
C THR A 89 23.31 -10.62 6.22
N ILE A 90 22.13 -11.23 6.43
CA ILE A 90 21.19 -11.44 5.33
C ILE A 90 20.70 -10.11 4.76
N GLN A 91 20.41 -9.13 5.62
CA GLN A 91 20.00 -7.79 5.19
C GLN A 91 21.07 -7.09 4.35
N GLU A 92 22.35 -7.19 4.74
CA GLU A 92 23.48 -6.64 3.98
C GLU A 92 23.64 -7.34 2.62
N ILE A 93 23.55 -8.68 2.57
CA ILE A 93 23.60 -9.45 1.32
C ILE A 93 22.48 -9.01 0.39
N LEU A 94 21.25 -8.89 0.89
CA LEU A 94 20.12 -8.43 0.08
C LEU A 94 20.32 -7.01 -0.44
N ALA A 95 20.87 -6.11 0.39
CA ALA A 95 21.17 -4.75 -0.03
C ALA A 95 22.25 -4.69 -1.12
N GLN A 96 23.32 -5.48 -1.00
CA GLN A 96 24.39 -5.57 -2.01
C GLN A 96 23.89 -6.10 -3.37
N HIS A 97 22.85 -6.93 -3.36
CA HIS A 97 22.25 -7.51 -4.56
C HIS A 97 20.97 -6.78 -5.02
N ASN A 98 20.70 -5.57 -4.53
CA ASN A 98 19.55 -4.74 -4.89
C ASN A 98 18.18 -5.42 -4.66
N PHE A 99 18.08 -6.29 -3.65
CA PHE A 99 16.80 -6.84 -3.23
C PHE A 99 16.06 -5.81 -2.39
N HIS A 100 14.92 -5.36 -2.90
CA HIS A 100 14.02 -4.46 -2.18
C HIS A 100 12.87 -5.26 -1.54
N PRO A 101 12.46 -4.91 -0.31
CA PRO A 101 11.24 -5.45 0.28
C PRO A 101 10.05 -5.21 -0.65
N TYR A 102 9.33 -6.27 -0.99
CA TYR A 102 8.11 -6.14 -1.77
C TYR A 102 6.98 -5.62 -0.88
N SER A 103 6.49 -4.42 -1.16
CA SER A 103 5.29 -3.88 -0.51
C SER A 103 4.06 -4.39 -1.24
N PHE A 104 3.22 -5.17 -0.54
CA PHE A 104 1.94 -5.59 -1.11
C PHE A 104 1.00 -4.38 -1.25
N ILE A 105 0.61 -4.10 -2.49
CA ILE A 105 -0.52 -3.22 -2.76
C ILE A 105 -1.75 -4.11 -2.85
N ARG A 106 -2.71 -3.92 -1.94
CA ARG A 106 -4.00 -4.62 -2.01
C ARG A 106 -4.81 -4.00 -3.15
N LEU A 107 -4.97 -4.75 -4.24
CA LEU A 107 -5.85 -4.40 -5.35
C LEU A 107 -7.19 -5.13 -5.20
N GLN A 108 -8.23 -4.63 -5.87
CA GLN A 108 -9.49 -5.36 -5.97
C GLN A 108 -9.26 -6.72 -6.64
N LYS A 109 -9.86 -7.77 -6.08
CA LYS A 109 -9.78 -9.12 -6.65
C LYS A 109 -10.54 -9.14 -7.97
N LEU A 110 -9.84 -9.54 -9.04
CA LEU A 110 -10.48 -9.83 -10.33
C LEU A 110 -11.17 -11.18 -10.26
N VAL A 111 -12.34 -11.26 -10.89
CA VAL A 111 -13.03 -12.53 -11.15
C VAL A 111 -12.88 -12.89 -12.62
N ASP A 112 -13.04 -14.16 -12.97
CA ASP A 112 -12.76 -14.65 -14.33
C ASP A 112 -13.58 -13.92 -15.40
N THR A 113 -14.82 -13.53 -15.09
CA THR A 113 -15.69 -12.74 -15.99
C THR A 113 -15.18 -11.33 -16.29
N ASP A 114 -14.25 -10.81 -15.49
CA ASP A 114 -13.67 -9.47 -15.71
C ASP A 114 -12.62 -9.50 -16.82
N LEU A 115 -11.94 -10.64 -17.03
CA LEU A 115 -10.78 -10.74 -17.92
C LEU A 115 -11.15 -10.45 -19.37
N ASP A 116 -12.25 -11.02 -19.86
CA ASP A 116 -12.70 -10.82 -21.24
C ASP A 116 -13.05 -9.35 -21.53
N ARG A 117 -13.74 -8.70 -20.59
CA ARG A 117 -14.11 -7.28 -20.69
C ARG A 117 -12.89 -6.39 -20.65
N ARG A 118 -11.94 -6.68 -19.76
CA ARG A 118 -10.68 -5.94 -19.63
C ARG A 118 -9.80 -6.11 -20.88
N PHE A 119 -9.72 -7.32 -21.42
CA PHE A 119 -8.96 -7.61 -22.62
C PHE A 119 -9.58 -6.92 -23.84
N SER A 120 -10.90 -6.99 -23.99
CA SER A 120 -11.62 -6.28 -25.06
C SER A 120 -11.39 -4.78 -25.02
N TYR A 121 -11.50 -4.18 -23.82
CA TYR A 121 -11.24 -2.75 -23.63
C TYR A 121 -9.78 -2.38 -23.96
N LYS A 122 -8.81 -3.20 -23.52
CA LYS A 122 -7.39 -3.00 -23.84
C LYS A 122 -7.12 -3.05 -25.34
N ASN A 123 -7.73 -4.00 -26.06
CA ASN A 123 -7.56 -4.13 -27.50
C ASN A 123 -8.13 -2.92 -28.24
N ALA A 124 -9.33 -2.47 -27.88
CA ALA A 124 -9.90 -1.25 -28.45
C ALA A 124 -9.03 0.00 -28.22
N ARG A 125 -8.39 0.10 -27.05
CA ARG A 125 -7.45 1.18 -26.71
C ARG A 125 -6.15 1.15 -27.53
N THR A 126 -5.76 0.01 -28.08
CA THR A 126 -4.43 -0.19 -28.69
C THR A 126 -4.46 -0.39 -30.20
N SER A 127 -5.59 -0.81 -30.78
CA SER A 127 -5.76 -1.04 -32.21
C SER A 127 -5.93 0.26 -33.01
N LYS A 128 -4.81 0.87 -33.40
CA LYS A 128 -4.73 2.15 -34.16
C LYS A 128 -5.52 2.21 -35.47
N HIS A 129 -5.85 1.07 -36.06
CA HIS A 129 -6.58 0.97 -37.33
C HIS A 129 -8.08 0.67 -37.18
N SER A 130 -8.57 0.61 -35.94
CA SER A 130 -10.00 0.43 -35.70
C SER A 130 -10.73 1.77 -35.72
N GLU A 131 -11.94 1.81 -36.27
CA GLU A 131 -12.86 2.98 -36.18
C GLU A 131 -13.13 3.39 -34.72
N THR A 132 -12.89 2.43 -33.83
CA THR A 132 -13.03 2.47 -32.39
C THR A 132 -11.77 2.93 -31.64
N TYR A 133 -10.71 3.27 -32.35
CA TYR A 133 -9.43 3.63 -31.74
C TYR A 133 -9.55 4.89 -30.89
N MET A 134 -9.24 4.71 -29.61
CA MET A 134 -9.18 5.80 -28.65
C MET A 134 -7.78 6.44 -28.68
N ASP A 135 -7.58 7.52 -29.46
CA ASP A 135 -6.27 8.18 -29.54
C ASP A 135 -5.86 8.87 -28.24
N ARG A 136 -4.59 8.73 -27.84
CA ARG A 136 -4.09 9.24 -26.56
C ARG A 136 -4.03 10.76 -26.48
N ARG A 137 -3.86 11.45 -27.62
CA ARG A 137 -3.75 12.93 -27.66
C ARG A 137 -5.10 13.63 -27.61
N SER A 138 -6.17 12.91 -27.94
CA SER A 138 -7.53 13.42 -27.94
C SER A 138 -8.34 12.89 -26.75
N LYS A 139 -7.72 12.57 -25.61
CA LYS A 139 -8.43 12.02 -24.44
C LYS A 139 -8.54 13.02 -23.31
N ILE A 140 -9.76 13.15 -22.82
CA ILE A 140 -10.05 13.78 -21.54
C ILE A 140 -10.36 12.68 -20.54
N TYR A 141 -9.60 12.68 -19.45
CA TYR A 141 -9.81 11.78 -18.32
C TYR A 141 -10.42 12.58 -17.20
N THR A 142 -11.54 12.12 -16.66
CA THR A 142 -12.10 12.70 -15.44
C THR A 142 -12.31 11.60 -14.41
N ARG A 143 -12.07 11.96 -13.15
CA ARG A 143 -12.47 11.21 -11.97
C ARG A 143 -13.13 12.24 -11.06
N TRP A 144 -14.45 12.19 -10.94
CA TRP A 144 -15.23 13.18 -10.20
C TRP A 144 -15.14 12.89 -8.70
N HIS A 145 -14.10 13.41 -8.06
CA HIS A 145 -13.99 13.44 -6.60
C HIS A 145 -13.59 14.85 -6.14
N PHE A 146 -14.41 15.85 -6.46
CA PHE A 146 -14.31 17.17 -5.83
C PHE A 146 -15.68 17.56 -5.29
N TYR A 147 -16.11 16.91 -4.21
CA TYR A 147 -17.28 17.37 -3.46
C TYR A 147 -17.03 17.20 -1.96
N GLU A 148 -17.38 18.23 -1.20
CA GLU A 148 -17.39 18.22 0.26
C GLU A 148 -18.51 17.33 0.84
N ASN A 149 -19.46 16.88 0.00
CA ASN A 149 -20.62 16.08 0.41
C ASN A 149 -20.80 14.82 -0.46
N ASN A 150 -21.37 13.76 0.15
CA ASN A 150 -21.62 12.46 -0.50
C ASN A 150 -22.37 12.62 -1.83
N LEU A 151 -21.83 12.00 -2.88
CA LEU A 151 -22.39 11.94 -4.25
C LEU A 151 -23.73 11.18 -4.26
N ASN A 152 -24.81 11.87 -3.91
CA ASN A 152 -26.14 11.43 -4.30
C ASN A 152 -26.31 11.73 -5.80
N ALA A 153 -26.81 10.76 -6.56
CA ALA A 153 -26.93 10.78 -8.01
C ALA A 153 -27.93 11.81 -8.59
N ASN A 154 -28.17 12.94 -7.91
CA ASN A 154 -29.16 13.96 -8.28
C ASN A 154 -28.52 15.33 -8.50
N LEU A 155 -29.02 16.03 -9.53
CA LEU A 155 -28.88 17.45 -9.95
C LEU A 155 -27.49 18.13 -9.86
N GLN A 156 -26.78 18.03 -8.74
CA GLN A 156 -25.43 18.58 -8.58
C GLN A 156 -24.46 18.03 -9.65
N ASN A 157 -24.45 16.70 -9.84
CA ASN A 157 -23.62 16.02 -10.85
C ASN A 157 -23.88 16.47 -12.30
N LEU A 158 -25.00 17.15 -12.57
CA LEU A 158 -25.37 17.59 -13.92
C LEU A 158 -24.86 19.01 -14.20
N ASN A 159 -24.99 19.91 -13.22
CA ASN A 159 -24.50 21.28 -13.35
C ASN A 159 -22.98 21.31 -13.51
N ASP A 160 -22.25 20.47 -12.78
CA ASP A 160 -20.78 20.47 -12.87
C ASP A 160 -20.25 19.85 -14.18
N VAL A 161 -21.04 18.96 -14.81
CA VAL A 161 -20.72 18.44 -16.14
C VAL A 161 -20.98 19.50 -17.20
N GLU A 162 -22.06 20.26 -17.07
CA GLU A 162 -22.32 21.42 -17.93
C GLU A 162 -21.23 22.48 -17.74
N ASP A 163 -20.88 22.85 -16.52
CA ASP A 163 -19.81 23.83 -16.23
C ASP A 163 -18.44 23.36 -16.74
N PHE A 164 -18.11 22.08 -16.59
CA PHE A 164 -16.87 21.52 -17.13
C PHE A 164 -16.87 21.51 -18.66
N ILE A 165 -17.99 21.12 -19.28
CA ILE A 165 -18.13 21.12 -20.73
C ILE A 165 -18.15 22.54 -21.27
N ASP A 166 -18.75 23.49 -20.58
CA ASP A 166 -18.73 24.92 -20.90
C ASP A 166 -17.33 25.52 -20.76
N GLY A 167 -16.57 25.12 -19.75
CA GLY A 167 -15.14 25.40 -19.65
C GLY A 167 -14.34 24.82 -20.82
N LEU A 168 -14.79 23.68 -21.38
CA LEU A 168 -14.23 23.08 -22.59
C LEU A 168 -14.82 23.62 -23.89
N SER A 169 -15.92 24.38 -23.88
CA SER A 169 -16.56 24.96 -25.06
C SER A 169 -15.68 25.98 -25.79
N LEU A 170 -14.54 26.34 -25.20
CA LEU A 170 -13.44 27.07 -25.85
C LEU A 170 -12.55 26.19 -26.76
N VAL A 171 -12.77 24.87 -26.78
CA VAL A 171 -12.03 23.90 -27.59
C VAL A 171 -12.90 23.50 -28.79
N PRO A 172 -12.58 23.88 -30.04
CA PRO A 172 -13.37 23.58 -31.25
C PRO A 172 -13.47 22.09 -31.64
N ALA A 173 -13.22 21.16 -30.72
CA ALA A 173 -12.88 19.77 -30.99
C ALA A 173 -13.57 18.77 -30.06
N LEU A 174 -14.60 19.15 -29.27
CA LEU A 174 -15.34 18.23 -28.40
C LEU A 174 -15.83 16.97 -29.13
N GLU A 175 -16.29 17.11 -30.38
CA GLU A 175 -16.71 15.98 -31.19
C GLU A 175 -15.57 15.04 -31.59
N THR A 176 -14.32 15.49 -31.56
CA THR A 176 -13.12 14.69 -31.88
C THR A 176 -12.42 14.15 -30.64
N LEU A 177 -12.84 14.60 -29.45
CA LEU A 177 -12.29 14.19 -28.18
C LEU A 177 -12.97 12.91 -27.67
N TRP A 178 -12.19 12.10 -26.97
CA TRP A 178 -12.60 10.91 -26.25
C TRP A 178 -12.77 11.23 -24.78
N PHE A 179 -13.96 11.00 -24.25
CA PHE A 179 -14.24 11.16 -22.83
C PHE A 179 -14.18 9.81 -22.11
N GLN A 180 -13.33 9.70 -21.09
CA GLN A 180 -13.20 8.46 -20.31
C GLN A 180 -13.65 8.69 -18.87
N MET A 181 -14.73 8.01 -18.48
CA MET A 181 -15.20 7.93 -17.10
C MET A 181 -14.83 6.60 -16.46
N ASP A 182 -14.71 6.59 -15.14
CA ASP A 182 -14.66 5.34 -14.40
C ASP A 182 -16.07 4.73 -14.25
N GLY A 183 -16.12 3.49 -13.76
CA GLY A 183 -17.37 2.75 -13.60
C GLY A 183 -18.16 3.11 -12.32
N ALA A 184 -17.94 4.27 -11.70
CA ALA A 184 -18.62 4.61 -10.44
C ALA A 184 -20.13 4.84 -10.65
N THR A 185 -20.93 4.40 -9.67
CA THR A 185 -22.41 4.44 -9.74
C THR A 185 -22.97 5.86 -9.88
N SER A 186 -22.29 6.86 -9.33
CA SER A 186 -22.65 8.29 -9.46
C SER A 186 -22.67 8.77 -10.91
N HIS A 187 -21.96 8.08 -11.81
CA HIS A 187 -21.89 8.38 -13.25
C HIS A 187 -22.92 7.61 -14.09
N ASP A 188 -23.70 6.72 -13.47
CA ASP A 188 -24.66 5.87 -14.19
C ASP A 188 -26.10 6.41 -14.17
N THR A 189 -26.26 7.72 -14.37
CA THR A 189 -27.60 8.33 -14.47
C THR A 189 -28.03 8.50 -15.92
N ARG A 190 -29.35 8.42 -16.18
CA ARG A 190 -29.89 8.59 -17.55
C ARG A 190 -29.56 9.96 -18.14
N THR A 191 -29.61 10.99 -17.30
CA THR A 191 -29.36 12.37 -17.72
C THR A 191 -27.89 12.58 -18.07
N HIS A 192 -26.97 12.10 -17.23
CA HIS A 192 -25.53 12.18 -17.48
C HIS A 192 -25.13 11.44 -18.76
N ASN A 193 -25.63 10.22 -18.95
CA ASN A 193 -25.42 9.45 -20.18
C ASN A 193 -26.01 10.17 -21.41
N GLY A 194 -27.12 10.89 -21.26
CA GLY A 194 -27.73 11.72 -22.31
C GLY A 194 -26.84 12.89 -22.73
N GLN A 195 -26.28 13.63 -21.77
CA GLN A 195 -25.32 14.71 -22.03
C GLN A 195 -24.06 14.18 -22.72
N MET A 196 -23.48 13.08 -22.23
CA MET A 196 -22.30 12.46 -22.86
C MET A 196 -22.57 12.02 -24.30
N LYS A 197 -23.73 11.40 -24.55
CA LYS A 197 -24.16 11.03 -25.90
C LYS A 197 -24.34 12.25 -26.80
N ASN A 198 -24.87 13.36 -26.29
CA ASN A 198 -25.09 14.57 -27.08
C ASN A 198 -23.77 15.26 -27.45
N ASN A 199 -22.81 15.32 -26.51
CA ASN A 199 -21.58 16.10 -26.65
C ASN A 199 -20.45 15.31 -27.31
N PHE A 200 -20.27 14.02 -26.96
CA PHE A 200 -19.17 13.19 -27.46
C PHE A 200 -19.62 12.12 -28.47
N LYS A 201 -20.93 12.04 -28.77
CA LYS A 201 -21.52 11.04 -29.67
C LYS A 201 -21.13 9.61 -29.28
N VAL A 202 -20.28 8.96 -30.07
CA VAL A 202 -19.78 7.59 -29.85
C VAL A 202 -18.44 7.54 -29.10
N ARG A 203 -17.82 8.69 -28.85
CA ARG A 203 -16.45 8.83 -28.34
C ARG A 203 -16.41 9.01 -26.82
N TRP A 204 -17.17 8.21 -26.09
CA TRP A 204 -17.11 8.21 -24.63
C TRP A 204 -17.22 6.82 -24.03
N CYS A 205 -16.63 6.65 -22.85
CA CYS A 205 -16.58 5.41 -22.10
C CYS A 205 -17.17 5.56 -20.70
N GLY A 206 -18.02 4.61 -20.32
CA GLY A 206 -18.71 4.56 -19.03
C GLY A 206 -19.57 3.29 -18.90
N ASN A 207 -20.31 3.14 -17.80
CA ASN A 207 -21.11 1.92 -17.53
C ASN A 207 -22.18 1.61 -18.59
N ARG A 208 -22.76 2.65 -19.22
CA ARG A 208 -23.76 2.53 -20.31
C ARG A 208 -23.31 3.23 -21.59
N GLY A 209 -22.01 3.44 -21.73
CA GLY A 209 -21.44 4.06 -22.91
C GLY A 209 -21.38 3.14 -24.12
N PRO A 210 -21.19 3.70 -25.32
CA PRO A 210 -20.77 2.94 -26.50
C PRO A 210 -19.52 2.10 -26.21
N TRP A 211 -18.68 2.59 -25.31
CA TRP A 211 -17.53 1.89 -24.74
C TRP A 211 -17.80 1.57 -23.28
N ILE A 212 -18.01 0.30 -22.99
CA ILE A 212 -18.29 -0.15 -21.61
C ILE A 212 -16.99 -0.12 -20.82
N TRP A 213 -17.00 0.61 -19.70
CA TRP A 213 -15.88 0.60 -18.76
C TRP A 213 -15.71 -0.80 -18.13
N PRO A 214 -14.52 -1.40 -18.19
CA PRO A 214 -14.33 -2.73 -17.62
C PRO A 214 -14.38 -2.68 -16.09
N PRO A 215 -15.01 -3.67 -15.43
CA PRO A 215 -15.11 -3.71 -13.98
C PRO A 215 -13.72 -3.74 -13.32
N ARG A 216 -13.61 -3.15 -12.11
CA ARG A 216 -12.43 -3.21 -11.23
C ARG A 216 -11.11 -2.78 -11.89
N SER A 217 -11.18 -1.84 -12.83
CA SER A 217 -10.07 -1.47 -13.72
C SER A 217 -9.45 -0.11 -13.41
N LEU A 218 -9.13 0.14 -12.14
CA LEU A 218 -8.42 1.36 -11.71
C LEU A 218 -7.06 1.53 -12.41
N ASP A 219 -6.46 0.44 -12.88
CA ASP A 219 -5.22 0.41 -13.68
C ASP A 219 -5.40 0.88 -15.13
N PHE A 220 -6.61 1.26 -15.55
CA PHE A 220 -6.86 1.91 -16.84
C PHE A 220 -7.13 3.41 -16.73
N THR A 221 -7.16 3.96 -15.50
CA THR A 221 -7.35 5.38 -15.24
C THR A 221 -5.97 6.03 -15.02
N PRO A 222 -5.49 6.91 -15.92
CA PRO A 222 -4.22 7.61 -15.71
C PRO A 222 -4.22 8.48 -14.45
N LEU A 223 -5.39 8.99 -14.05
CA LEU A 223 -5.56 9.74 -12.80
C LEU A 223 -5.21 8.88 -11.58
N ASP A 224 -5.61 7.62 -11.56
CA ASP A 224 -5.38 6.71 -10.42
C ASP A 224 -3.95 6.16 -10.37
N ILE A 225 -3.37 5.91 -11.54
CA ILE A 225 -2.02 5.35 -11.66
C ILE A 225 -0.96 6.42 -11.39
N TYR A 226 -1.18 7.65 -11.87
CA TYR A 226 -0.14 8.67 -11.93
C TYR A 226 -0.49 9.90 -11.10
N TRP A 227 -1.60 10.57 -11.40
CA TRP A 227 -1.90 11.88 -10.83
C TRP A 227 -2.14 11.80 -9.31
N TRP A 228 -2.99 10.87 -8.85
CA TRP A 228 -3.24 10.66 -7.43
C TRP A 228 -2.02 10.13 -6.66
N GLY A 229 -1.11 9.42 -7.32
CA GLY A 229 0.18 9.04 -6.74
C GLY A 229 1.01 10.28 -6.41
N ARG A 230 1.16 11.18 -7.39
CA ARG A 230 1.87 12.45 -7.26
C ARG A 230 1.27 13.38 -6.22
N VAL A 231 -0.06 13.52 -6.19
CA VAL A 231 -0.74 14.38 -5.22
C VAL A 231 -0.48 13.90 -3.79
N LYS A 232 -0.54 12.59 -3.54
CA LYS A 232 -0.24 12.01 -2.22
C LYS A 232 1.21 12.16 -1.80
N GLU A 233 2.14 12.06 -2.75
CA GLU A 233 3.56 12.34 -2.51
C GLU A 233 3.76 13.80 -2.08
N SER A 234 3.16 14.76 -2.80
CA SER A 234 3.25 16.19 -2.45
C SER A 234 2.57 16.55 -1.13
N ASP A 235 1.47 15.88 -0.78
CA ASP A 235 0.78 16.10 0.51
C ASP A 235 1.56 15.53 1.69
N SER A 236 2.36 14.47 1.48
CA SER A 236 3.17 13.85 2.54
C SER A 236 4.32 14.74 3.05
N ASP A 237 4.71 15.75 2.25
CA ASP A 237 5.67 16.79 2.64
C ASP A 237 4.98 17.99 3.34
N ASN A 238 3.65 18.04 3.37
CA ASN A 238 2.91 19.14 3.96
C ASN A 238 2.72 18.94 5.48
N LYS A 239 3.69 19.43 6.25
CA LYS A 239 3.73 19.41 7.73
C LYS A 239 2.60 20.23 8.41
N TYR A 240 1.72 20.85 7.63
CA TYR A 240 0.55 21.58 8.11
C TYR A 240 -0.70 21.00 7.43
N GLY A 241 -1.50 20.28 8.23
CA GLY A 241 -2.56 19.42 7.76
C GLY A 241 -3.67 20.14 6.98
N ILE A 242 -3.72 19.86 5.69
CA ILE A 242 -5.00 19.70 4.98
C ILE A 242 -5.11 18.21 4.69
N ALA A 243 -5.65 17.48 5.66
CA ALA A 243 -5.93 16.07 5.49
C ALA A 243 -7.03 15.92 4.43
N PHE A 244 -6.71 15.38 3.25
CA PHE A 244 -7.72 14.71 2.44
C PHE A 244 -8.20 13.51 3.24
N SER A 245 -9.27 13.74 3.99
CA SER A 245 -9.82 12.77 4.90
C SER A 245 -10.14 11.48 4.15
N ARG A 246 -9.66 10.38 4.73
CA ARG A 246 -10.02 9.02 4.35
C ARG A 246 -11.48 8.80 4.76
N SER A 247 -12.43 9.25 3.94
CA SER A 247 -13.83 8.82 3.99
C SER A 247 -13.88 7.39 3.44
N ALA A 248 -13.72 6.42 4.32
CA ALA A 248 -14.78 5.59 4.89
C ALA A 248 -15.24 4.53 3.89
N GLY A 249 -14.96 3.27 4.24
CA GLY A 249 -15.30 2.12 3.43
C GLY A 249 -16.79 1.97 3.25
N TYR A 250 -17.18 1.44 2.09
CA TYR A 250 -17.82 0.14 1.91
C TYR A 250 -17.35 -0.44 0.56
#